data_AF-C0DBK7-F1
#
_entry.id   AF-C0DBK7-F1
#
_cell.length_a   1.000
_cell.length_b   1.000
_cell.length_c   1.000
_cell.angle_alpha   90.00
_cell.angle_beta   90.00
_cell.angle_gamma   90.00
#
_symmetry.space_group_name_H-M   'P 1'
#
loop_
_entity.id
_entity.type
_entity.pdbx_description
1 polymer ?
#
loop_
_entity_poly.entity_id
_entity_poly.type
_entity_poly.pdbx_seq_one_letter_code
_entity_poly.pdbx_strand_id
1 'polypeptide(L)'
;MANVENTTSWKQIQQGVRETERLIGHKEFNLAMVKARQTLEYMVRCMAEKACLVEGDLSDTIDQLYEGRWISRNTKDHYHNIRILGNKAVHEGDDTAYDANQAYQMLVQEVKAFADEYSSGRPAARPSGSGARGSQGRSSSGNRR
;
A
#
# COMPACT_ATOMS: atom_id res chain seq x y z
N MET A 1 17.22 -4.21 -13.43
CA MET A 1 16.57 -5.48 -13.01
C MET A 1 15.14 -5.28 -12.45
N ALA A 2 14.49 -4.12 -12.64
CA ALA A 2 13.20 -3.80 -12.01
C ALA A 2 11.93 -4.54 -12.55
N ASN A 3 12.01 -5.20 -13.72
CA ASN A 3 10.83 -5.83 -14.33
C ASN A 3 10.48 -7.21 -13.72
N VAL A 4 11.48 -7.92 -13.19
CA VAL A 4 11.27 -9.25 -12.58
C VAL A 4 10.69 -9.09 -11.16
N GLU A 5 11.19 -8.13 -10.39
CA GLU A 5 10.69 -7.84 -9.04
C GLU A 5 9.23 -7.36 -9.06
N ASN A 6 8.88 -6.49 -10.02
CA ASN A 6 7.49 -6.06 -10.24
C ASN A 6 6.55 -7.25 -10.52
N THR A 7 6.99 -8.23 -11.32
CA THR A 7 6.15 -9.38 -11.68
C THR A 7 6.05 -10.41 -10.56
N THR A 8 7.08 -10.56 -9.73
CA THR A 8 7.02 -11.42 -8.53
C THR A 8 6.15 -10.81 -7.44
N SER A 9 6.28 -9.50 -7.18
CA SER A 9 5.47 -8.79 -6.17
C SER A 9 3.98 -8.83 -6.50
N TRP A 10 3.64 -8.57 -7.77
CA TRP A 10 2.25 -8.65 -8.22
C TRP A 10 1.66 -10.06 -8.12
N LYS A 11 2.43 -11.10 -8.49
CA LYS A 11 2.00 -12.50 -8.32
C LYS A 11 1.75 -12.86 -6.86
N GLN A 12 2.60 -12.36 -5.95
CA GLN A 12 2.44 -12.60 -4.52
C GLN A 12 1.18 -11.94 -3.95
N ILE A 13 0.86 -10.73 -4.40
CA ILE A 13 -0.39 -10.04 -4.04
C ILE A 13 -1.62 -10.83 -4.55
N GLN A 14 -1.59 -11.26 -5.81
CA GLN A 14 -2.68 -12.06 -6.38
C GLN A 14 -2.85 -13.40 -5.65
N GLN A 15 -1.75 -14.04 -5.26
CA GLN A 15 -1.79 -15.27 -4.48
C GLN A 15 -2.39 -15.03 -3.09
N GLY A 16 -2.07 -13.90 -2.45
CA GLY A 16 -2.65 -13.51 -1.15
C GLY A 16 -4.17 -13.38 -1.20
N VAL A 17 -4.71 -12.76 -2.25
CA VAL A 17 -6.18 -12.66 -2.45
C VAL A 17 -6.84 -14.02 -2.64
N ARG A 18 -6.29 -14.87 -3.52
CA ARG A 18 -6.83 -16.21 -3.78
C ARG A 18 -6.80 -17.08 -2.52
N GLU A 19 -5.73 -16.97 -1.74
CA GLU A 19 -5.62 -17.71 -0.49
C GLU A 19 -6.64 -17.21 0.53
N THR A 20 -6.85 -15.90 0.63
CA THR A 20 -7.89 -15.32 1.49
C THR A 20 -9.29 -15.83 1.11
N GLU A 21 -9.61 -15.87 -0.18
CA GLU A 21 -10.86 -16.44 -0.68
C GLU A 21 -11.02 -17.92 -0.32
N ARG A 22 -9.96 -18.71 -0.51
CA ARG A 22 -9.94 -20.14 -0.16
C ARG A 22 -10.23 -20.34 1.33
N LEU A 23 -9.60 -19.54 2.19
CA LEU A 23 -9.78 -19.60 3.64
C LEU A 23 -11.23 -19.27 4.04
N ILE A 24 -11.84 -18.25 3.42
CA ILE A 24 -13.26 -17.94 3.61
C ILE A 24 -14.15 -19.13 3.21
N GLY A 25 -13.86 -19.77 2.07
CA GLY A 25 -14.58 -20.96 1.61
C GLY A 25 -14.46 -22.16 2.57
N HIS A 26 -13.32 -22.26 3.26
CA HIS A 26 -13.04 -23.28 4.27
C HIS A 26 -13.59 -22.91 5.67
N LYS A 27 -14.19 -21.72 5.83
CA LYS A 27 -14.64 -21.16 7.11
C LYS A 27 -13.52 -20.91 8.11
N GLU A 28 -12.31 -20.70 7.63
CA GLU A 28 -11.15 -20.28 8.43
C GLU A 28 -11.11 -18.73 8.45
N PHE A 29 -12.10 -18.11 9.10
CA PHE A 29 -12.35 -16.66 8.98
C PHE A 29 -11.25 -15.83 9.66
N ASN A 30 -10.78 -16.27 10.82
CA ASN A 30 -9.65 -15.67 11.51
C ASN A 30 -8.41 -15.65 10.61
N LEU A 31 -8.04 -16.82 10.06
CA LEU A 31 -6.87 -16.94 9.19
C LEU A 31 -7.05 -16.13 7.90
N ALA A 32 -8.26 -16.05 7.36
CA ALA A 32 -8.57 -15.18 6.22
C ALA A 32 -8.30 -13.71 6.52
N MET A 33 -8.73 -13.19 7.68
CA MET A 33 -8.46 -11.81 8.08
C MET A 33 -6.97 -11.54 8.30
N VAL A 34 -6.25 -12.48 8.94
CA VAL A 34 -4.79 -12.39 9.08
C VAL A 34 -4.12 -12.37 7.70
N LYS A 35 -4.54 -13.23 6.78
CA LYS A 35 -4.01 -13.30 5.42
C LYS A 35 -4.29 -12.04 4.61
N ALA A 36 -5.48 -11.46 4.77
CA ALA A 36 -5.84 -10.20 4.13
C ALA A 36 -4.92 -9.06 4.59
N ARG A 37 -4.67 -8.95 5.91
CA ARG A 37 -3.75 -7.97 6.48
C ARG A 37 -2.30 -8.16 6.00
N GLN A 38 -1.81 -9.39 5.93
CA GLN A 38 -0.47 -9.68 5.39
C GLN A 38 -0.35 -9.26 3.91
N THR A 39 -1.39 -9.49 3.11
CA THR A 39 -1.41 -9.10 1.70
C THR A 39 -1.40 -7.58 1.57
N LEU A 40 -2.18 -6.89 2.40
CA LEU A 40 -2.17 -5.43 2.50
C LEU A 40 -0.78 -4.88 2.90
N GLU A 41 -0.16 -5.44 3.94
CA GLU A 41 1.18 -5.02 4.38
C GLU A 41 2.19 -5.09 3.23
N TYR A 42 2.13 -6.16 2.44
CA TYR A 42 3.02 -6.32 1.29
C TYR A 42 2.75 -5.26 0.21
N MET A 43 1.48 -4.98 -0.11
CA MET A 43 1.13 -3.91 -1.06
C MET A 43 1.63 -2.54 -0.59
N VAL A 44 1.42 -2.22 0.69
CA VAL A 44 1.84 -0.95 1.30
C VAL A 44 3.36 -0.82 1.28
N ARG A 45 4.11 -1.89 1.59
CA ARG A 45 5.58 -1.90 1.48
C ARG A 45 6.05 -1.62 0.05
N CYS A 46 5.46 -2.28 -0.96
CA CYS A 46 5.81 -2.01 -2.36
C CYS A 46 5.57 -0.54 -2.77
N MET A 47 4.56 0.12 -2.22
CA MET A 47 4.32 1.56 -2.48
C MET A 47 5.26 2.45 -1.69
N ALA A 48 5.52 2.12 -0.42
CA ALA A 48 6.43 2.87 0.45
C ALA A 48 7.87 2.88 -0.11
N GLU A 49 8.35 1.74 -0.62
CA GLU A 49 9.65 1.63 -1.30
C GLU A 49 9.71 2.54 -2.53
N LYS A 50 8.66 2.57 -3.36
CA LYS A 50 8.58 3.45 -4.54
C LYS A 50 8.49 4.94 -4.16
N ALA A 51 7.86 5.24 -3.03
CA ALA A 51 7.70 6.57 -2.50
C ALA A 51 8.91 7.07 -1.69
N CYS A 52 9.91 6.21 -1.46
CA CYS A 52 11.06 6.45 -0.57
C CYS A 52 10.62 6.91 0.83
N LEU A 53 9.55 6.32 1.37
CA LEU A 53 9.07 6.61 2.72
C LEU A 53 9.98 5.97 3.77
N VAL A 54 10.03 6.57 4.96
CA VAL A 54 10.71 5.98 6.11
C VAL A 54 9.83 4.87 6.65
N GLU A 55 10.38 3.65 6.77
CA GLU A 55 9.64 2.53 7.35
C GLU A 55 9.21 2.86 8.78
N GLY A 56 7.90 2.84 9.01
CA GLY A 56 7.27 2.99 10.31
C GLY A 56 6.34 1.80 10.57
N ASP A 57 5.39 1.99 11.49
CA ASP A 57 4.32 1.01 11.62
C ASP A 57 3.39 1.04 10.38
N LEU A 58 2.51 0.04 10.25
CA LEU A 58 1.61 -0.01 9.10
C LEU A 58 0.65 1.19 9.07
N SER A 59 0.27 1.74 10.23
CA SER A 59 -0.63 2.89 10.31
C SER A 59 0.01 4.14 9.72
N ASP A 60 1.20 4.47 10.21
CA ASP A 60 2.01 5.61 9.81
C ASP A 60 2.33 5.54 8.33
N THR A 61 2.66 4.34 7.82
CA THR A 61 2.96 4.16 6.40
C THR A 61 1.72 4.41 5.52
N ILE A 62 0.54 3.94 5.92
CA ILE A 62 -0.73 4.23 5.21
C ILE A 62 -1.02 5.74 5.22
N ASP A 63 -0.80 6.40 6.36
CA ASP A 63 -1.05 7.83 6.51
C ASP A 63 -0.08 8.67 5.66
N GLN A 64 1.21 8.33 5.65
CA GLN A 64 2.23 8.95 4.81
C GLN A 64 1.93 8.78 3.31
N LEU A 65 1.46 7.60 2.88
CA LEU A 65 1.05 7.37 1.48
C LEU A 65 -0.12 8.28 1.09
N TYR A 66 -1.09 8.48 1.98
CA TYR A 66 -2.21 9.38 1.74
C TYR A 66 -1.79 10.85 1.70
N GLU A 67 -0.99 11.29 2.67
CA GLU A 67 -0.44 12.65 2.75
C GLU A 67 0.42 12.98 1.53
N GLY A 68 1.24 12.02 1.10
CA GLY A 68 2.05 12.07 -0.11
C GLY A 68 1.26 11.96 -1.42
N ARG A 69 -0.08 11.84 -1.36
CA ARG A 69 -0.99 11.68 -2.51
C ARG A 69 -0.70 10.46 -3.39
N TRP A 70 -0.06 9.43 -2.82
CA TRP A 70 0.14 8.13 -3.48
C TRP A 70 -1.13 7.29 -3.48
N ILE A 71 -2.01 7.49 -2.50
CA ILE A 71 -3.30 6.82 -2.40
C ILE A 71 -4.43 7.82 -2.14
N SER A 72 -5.65 7.43 -2.55
CA SER A 72 -6.85 8.22 -2.30
C SER A 72 -7.31 8.12 -0.83
N ARG A 73 -8.21 9.02 -0.40
CA ARG A 73 -8.84 8.92 0.94
C ARG A 73 -9.60 7.59 1.09
N ASN A 74 -10.29 7.16 0.04
CA ASN A 74 -11.06 5.92 0.05
C ASN A 74 -10.14 4.70 0.25
N THR A 75 -9.02 4.66 -0.47
CA THR A 75 -7.99 3.62 -0.32
C THR A 75 -7.39 3.60 1.09
N LYS A 76 -7.08 4.78 1.66
CA LYS A 76 -6.61 4.89 3.05
C LYS A 76 -7.62 4.29 4.03
N ASP A 77 -8.91 4.63 3.89
CA ASP A 77 -9.95 4.13 4.78
C ASP A 77 -10.09 2.59 4.66
N HIS A 78 -10.04 2.05 3.43
CA HIS A 78 -10.02 0.59 3.21
C HIS A 78 -8.80 -0.08 3.84
N TYR A 79 -7.60 0.49 3.70
CA TYR A 79 -6.36 -0.04 4.28
C TYR A 79 -6.43 -0.08 5.81
N HIS A 80 -6.88 1.02 6.42
CA HIS A 80 -7.07 1.08 7.86
C HIS A 80 -8.10 0.06 8.35
N ASN A 81 -9.21 -0.12 7.63
CA ASN A 81 -10.22 -1.11 7.99
C ASN A 81 -9.69 -2.54 7.90
N ILE A 82 -9.02 -2.93 6.81
CA ILE A 82 -8.39 -4.26 6.68
C ILE A 82 -7.37 -4.49 7.80
N ARG A 83 -6.55 -3.49 8.12
CA ARG A 83 -5.59 -3.57 9.23
C ARG A 83 -6.30 -3.83 10.57
N ILE A 84 -7.37 -3.09 10.87
CA ILE A 84 -8.13 -3.24 12.11
C ILE A 84 -8.72 -4.64 12.21
N LEU A 85 -9.39 -5.13 11.15
CA LEU A 85 -9.97 -6.47 11.11
C LEU A 85 -8.91 -7.56 11.29
N GLY A 86 -7.76 -7.44 10.61
CA GLY A 86 -6.66 -8.38 10.79
C GLY A 86 -6.02 -8.31 12.18
N ASN A 87 -5.89 -7.12 12.78
CA ASN A 87 -5.42 -6.99 14.16
C ASN A 87 -6.39 -7.65 15.14
N LYS A 88 -7.71 -7.48 14.98
CA LYS A 88 -8.73 -8.17 15.77
C LYS A 88 -8.59 -9.69 15.64
N ALA A 89 -8.37 -10.20 14.43
CA ALA A 89 -8.13 -11.62 14.22
C ALA A 89 -6.86 -12.11 14.97
N VAL A 90 -5.74 -11.39 14.85
CA VAL A 90 -4.46 -11.78 15.49
C VAL A 90 -4.51 -11.69 17.01
N HIS A 91 -5.05 -10.60 17.56
CA HIS A 91 -4.92 -10.25 18.97
C HIS A 91 -6.14 -10.63 19.81
N GLU A 92 -7.33 -10.56 19.21
CA GLU A 92 -8.60 -10.85 19.90
C GLU A 92 -9.18 -12.21 19.51
N GLY A 93 -8.60 -12.88 18.50
CA GLY A 93 -9.07 -14.18 18.03
C GLY A 93 -10.39 -14.11 17.26
N ASP A 94 -10.73 -12.95 16.68
CA ASP A 94 -11.96 -12.77 15.91
C ASP A 94 -12.03 -13.77 14.74
N ASP A 95 -13.15 -14.50 14.65
CA ASP A 95 -13.40 -15.53 13.64
C ASP A 95 -14.78 -15.32 12.99
N THR A 96 -15.23 -14.06 12.92
CA THR A 96 -16.54 -13.73 12.39
C THR A 96 -16.54 -13.73 10.86
N ALA A 97 -17.48 -14.46 10.25
CA ALA A 97 -17.63 -14.52 8.79
C ALA A 97 -17.89 -13.14 8.16
N TYR A 98 -18.64 -12.27 8.86
CA TYR A 98 -18.91 -10.90 8.42
C TYR A 98 -17.63 -10.08 8.28
N ASP A 99 -16.81 -10.04 9.33
CA ASP A 99 -15.54 -9.32 9.37
C ASP A 99 -14.55 -9.87 8.32
N ALA A 100 -14.49 -11.19 8.17
CA ALA A 100 -13.66 -11.83 7.14
C ALA A 100 -14.10 -11.48 5.71
N ASN A 101 -15.40 -11.54 5.43
CA ASN A 101 -15.93 -11.14 4.12
C ASN A 101 -15.69 -9.65 3.85
N GLN A 102 -15.83 -8.80 4.87
CA GLN A 102 -15.57 -7.37 4.74
C GLN A 102 -14.10 -7.11 4.39
N ALA A 103 -13.17 -7.72 5.13
CA ALA A 103 -11.73 -7.61 4.86
C ALA A 103 -11.38 -8.08 3.44
N TYR A 104 -11.93 -9.21 3.01
CA TYR A 104 -11.70 -9.76 1.67
C TYR A 104 -12.25 -8.86 0.57
N GLN A 105 -13.47 -8.33 0.71
CA GLN A 105 -14.06 -7.45 -0.31
C GLN A 105 -13.25 -6.17 -0.49
N MET A 106 -12.80 -5.55 0.61
CA MET A 106 -11.94 -4.37 0.55
C MET A 106 -10.58 -4.72 -0.10
N LEU A 107 -9.98 -5.86 0.26
CA LEU A 107 -8.72 -6.31 -0.32
C LEU A 107 -8.83 -6.52 -1.84
N VAL A 108 -9.89 -7.18 -2.32
CA VAL A 108 -10.12 -7.39 -3.75
C VAL A 108 -10.25 -6.07 -4.51
N GLN A 109 -10.95 -5.09 -3.94
CA GLN A 109 -11.11 -3.77 -4.54
C GLN A 109 -9.76 -3.06 -4.66
N GLU A 110 -8.99 -3.03 -3.58
CA GLU A 110 -7.71 -2.34 -3.58
C GLU A 110 -6.65 -3.04 -4.43
N VAL A 111 -6.68 -4.37 -4.52
CA VAL A 111 -5.79 -5.10 -5.42
C VAL A 111 -6.09 -4.79 -6.88
N LYS A 112 -7.36 -4.61 -7.25
CA LYS A 112 -7.73 -4.15 -8.61
C LYS A 112 -7.21 -2.74 -8.87
N ALA A 113 -7.45 -1.80 -7.95
CA ALA A 113 -6.95 -0.43 -8.08
C ALA A 113 -5.41 -0.38 -8.15
N PHE A 114 -4.74 -1.19 -7.33
CA PHE A 114 -3.30 -1.34 -7.34
C PHE A 114 -2.81 -1.89 -8.69
N ALA A 115 -3.49 -2.86 -9.29
CA ALA A 115 -3.13 -3.41 -10.60
C ALA A 115 -3.06 -2.32 -11.68
N ASP A 116 -4.06 -1.45 -11.70
CA ASP A 116 -4.19 -0.38 -12.69
C ASP A 116 -3.05 0.63 -12.56
N GLU A 117 -2.70 1.03 -11.34
CA GLU A 117 -1.58 1.96 -11.09
C GLU A 117 -0.20 1.30 -11.29
N TYR A 118 -0.05 0.05 -10.86
CA TYR A 118 1.22 -0.69 -10.94
C TYR A 118 1.59 -1.08 -12.37
N SER A 119 0.60 -1.39 -13.21
CA SER A 119 0.80 -1.69 -14.65
C SER A 119 1.09 -0.44 -15.45
N SER A 120 0.58 0.70 -15.01
CA SER A 120 0.73 1.97 -15.72
C SER A 120 2.14 2.55 -15.65
N GLY A 121 3.00 2.05 -14.75
CA GLY A 121 4.34 2.59 -14.50
C GLY A 121 4.36 4.09 -14.14
N ARG A 122 3.18 4.68 -13.95
CA ARG A 122 2.98 6.06 -13.61
C ARG A 122 2.93 6.13 -12.10
N PRO A 123 3.81 6.93 -11.45
CA PRO A 123 3.50 7.36 -10.09
C PRO A 123 2.11 7.98 -10.12
N ALA A 124 1.23 7.54 -9.21
CA ALA A 124 -0.04 8.22 -8.94
C ALA A 124 0.24 9.72 -8.97
N ALA A 125 -0.45 10.43 -9.85
CA ALA A 125 -0.06 11.76 -10.32
C ALA A 125 0.36 12.63 -9.15
N ARG A 126 1.68 12.84 -8.98
CA ARG A 126 2.21 13.83 -8.05
C ARG A 126 1.52 15.14 -8.43
N PRO A 127 0.69 15.76 -7.58
CA PRO A 127 0.44 17.17 -7.78
C PRO A 127 1.81 17.81 -7.57
N SER A 128 2.40 18.34 -8.65
CA SER A 128 3.60 19.15 -8.59
C SER A 128 3.34 20.30 -7.62
N GLY A 129 3.73 20.10 -6.36
CA GLY A 129 3.53 21.02 -5.26
C GLY A 129 4.87 21.27 -4.58
N SER A 130 5.53 22.35 -5.02
CA SER A 130 6.51 23.14 -4.27
C SER A 130 7.75 22.43 -3.72
N GLY A 131 8.82 22.49 -4.51
CA GLY A 131 10.20 22.30 -4.06
C GLY A 131 11.18 23.12 -4.90
N ALA A 132 10.81 24.34 -5.28
CA ALA A 132 11.73 25.30 -5.87
C ALA A 132 12.76 25.74 -4.82
N ARG A 133 13.83 24.96 -4.65
CA ARG A 133 15.09 25.47 -4.12
C ARG A 133 16.05 25.69 -5.27
N GLY A 134 15.72 26.71 -6.08
CA GLY A 134 16.70 27.42 -6.86
C GLY A 134 17.60 28.22 -5.92
N SER A 135 18.77 27.69 -5.60
CA SER A 135 19.90 28.49 -5.13
C SER A 135 21.12 28.17 -5.99
N GLN A 136 20.99 28.60 -7.25
CA GLN A 136 22.01 29.32 -8.01
C GLN A 136 23.47 29.11 -7.54
N GLY A 137 24.09 28.04 -8.01
CA GLY A 137 25.54 28.01 -8.18
C GLY A 137 25.91 28.83 -9.40
N ARG A 138 26.52 30.01 -9.21
CA ARG A 138 27.41 30.63 -10.20
C ARG A 138 28.57 31.30 -9.48
N SER A 139 29.67 30.56 -9.43
CA SER A 139 31.00 31.09 -9.19
C SER A 139 31.48 31.93 -10.38
N SER A 140 32.35 32.89 -10.08
CA SER A 140 33.38 33.53 -10.91
C SER A 140 33.11 34.88 -11.61
N SER A 141 34.07 35.77 -11.35
CA SER A 141 34.63 36.81 -12.22
C SER A 141 34.21 38.28 -12.00
N GLY A 142 35.06 38.99 -11.24
CA GLY A 142 35.64 40.27 -11.64
C GLY A 142 34.85 41.55 -11.39
N ASN A 143 35.38 42.45 -10.55
CA ASN A 143 35.91 43.72 -11.08
C ASN A 143 36.81 44.44 -10.05
N ARG A 144 38.00 44.83 -10.48
CA ARG A 144 38.83 45.86 -9.86
C ARG A 144 38.30 47.21 -10.35
N ARG A 145 38.09 48.16 -9.45
CA ARG A 145 38.42 49.59 -9.63
C ARG A 145 38.12 50.37 -8.36
#